data_AF-A0A519H1F5-F1
#
_entry.id   AF-A0A519H1F5-F1
#
_cell.length_a   1.000
_cell.length_b   1.000
_cell.length_c   1.000
_cell.angle_alpha   90.00
_cell.angle_beta   90.00
_cell.angle_gamma   90.00
#
_symmetry.space_group_name_H-M   'P 1'
#
loop_
_entity.id
_entity.type
_entity.pdbx_description
1 polymer ?
#
loop_
_entity_poly.entity_id
_entity_poly.type
_entity_poly.pdbx_seq_one_letter_code
_entity_poly.pdbx_strand_id
1 'polypeptide(L)'
;YGALGAPVIALSAVTGLDLLSLSAMIGRQLPFFSLLVPFWLIWAFAGFRGMREIWPAILVAGVSFAVPQFLVSNYHGPWLVDVIASIVSMGSLTLFLKVWKPKKIWTSTALVNRHDTSMNDIPPGALAAAGNDTAGISMVRAWAPWVILSVFVFIWGIPVFKKMLDALWAFTYAVPGLDKMVVKMPPVVGKPSPEAAVFNFNVLSMAGTGILVSAITAGLMMGYSIPRMIREYWETIKLVRYSLLTICAMFGVGYLTKYSGLDATLGLAFAHTGVFYPMFGTLLGWLGVALTGSDTAANVLFGSLQRTTAEQLGLPPVLMAAANSSGGVMGKMIDAQSIVVASTATKWYGHEGDILRYVFFHSIALAVLV
;
A
#
# COMPACT_ATOMS: atom_id res chain seq x y z
N TYR A 1 -0.88 3.61 1.51
CA TYR A 1 -2.36 3.57 1.43
C TYR A 1 -2.90 2.60 0.39
N GLY A 2 -2.06 1.99 -0.46
CA GLY A 2 -2.52 1.00 -1.45
C GLY A 2 -3.41 1.62 -2.53
N ALA A 3 -3.96 0.79 -3.42
CA ALA A 3 -4.87 1.26 -4.46
C ALA A 3 -6.16 1.81 -3.81
N LEU A 4 -6.39 3.12 -3.94
CA LEU A 4 -7.59 3.79 -3.45
C LEU A 4 -7.92 3.54 -1.97
N GLY A 5 -6.91 3.40 -1.11
CA GLY A 5 -7.12 3.26 0.34
C GLY A 5 -7.59 1.87 0.80
N ALA A 6 -7.57 0.85 -0.08
CA ALA A 6 -8.09 -0.48 0.22
C ALA A 6 -7.60 -1.12 1.55
N PRO A 7 -6.31 -1.04 1.93
CA PRO A 7 -5.84 -1.55 3.21
C PRO A 7 -6.50 -0.89 4.41
N VAL A 8 -6.77 0.42 4.34
CA VAL A 8 -7.37 1.19 5.44
C VAL A 8 -8.88 0.93 5.51
N ILE A 9 -9.54 0.77 4.36
CA ILE A 9 -10.95 0.35 4.27
C ILE A 9 -11.13 -1.02 4.90
N ALA A 10 -10.26 -1.98 4.57
CA ALA A 10 -10.32 -3.32 5.14
C ALA A 10 -10.03 -3.31 6.64
N LEU A 11 -9.04 -2.53 7.09
CA LEU A 11 -8.75 -2.33 8.51
C LEU A 11 -9.97 -1.78 9.25
N SER A 12 -10.62 -0.74 8.72
CA SER A 12 -11.84 -0.17 9.28
C SER A 12 -12.97 -1.20 9.36
N ALA A 13 -13.15 -2.03 8.33
CA ALA A 13 -14.20 -3.06 8.31
C ALA A 13 -14.01 -4.14 9.39
N VAL A 14 -12.77 -4.63 9.58
CA VAL A 14 -12.52 -5.67 10.59
C VAL A 14 -12.48 -5.10 12.00
N THR A 15 -11.91 -3.91 12.18
CA THR A 15 -11.81 -3.26 13.49
C THR A 15 -13.10 -2.60 13.92
N GLY A 16 -13.96 -2.15 13.01
CA GLY A 16 -15.10 -1.28 13.30
C GLY A 16 -14.70 0.14 13.73
N LEU A 17 -13.44 0.54 13.54
CA LEU A 17 -12.96 1.91 13.82
C LEU A 17 -13.27 2.84 12.65
N ASP A 18 -13.43 4.12 12.95
CA ASP A 18 -13.70 5.15 11.95
C ASP A 18 -12.58 5.24 10.89
N LEU A 19 -13.00 5.22 9.62
CA LEU A 19 -12.11 5.18 8.47
C LEU A 19 -11.22 6.43 8.38
N LEU A 20 -11.78 7.61 8.64
CA LEU A 20 -11.05 8.87 8.54
C LEU A 20 -10.03 9.01 9.67
N SER A 21 -10.38 8.56 10.87
CA SER A 21 -9.49 8.51 12.03
C SER A 21 -8.32 7.58 11.81
N LEU A 22 -8.57 6.37 11.28
CA LEU A 22 -7.50 5.44 10.87
C LEU A 22 -6.60 6.05 9.80
N SER A 23 -7.21 6.64 8.76
CA SER A 23 -6.48 7.29 7.68
C SER A 23 -5.56 8.40 8.20
N ALA A 24 -6.09 9.29 9.05
CA ALA A 24 -5.36 10.40 9.64
C ALA A 24 -4.22 9.91 10.53
N MET A 25 -4.44 8.83 11.30
CA MET A 25 -3.43 8.31 12.20
C MET A 25 -2.27 7.64 11.49
N ILE A 26 -2.56 6.80 10.48
CA ILE A 26 -1.54 6.29 9.54
C ILE A 26 -0.80 7.47 8.90
N GLY A 27 -1.55 8.54 8.61
CA GLY A 27 -1.06 9.77 8.00
C GLY A 27 -0.25 10.66 8.90
N ARG A 28 -0.15 10.33 10.20
CA ARG A 28 0.76 10.98 11.16
C ARG A 28 2.02 10.15 11.37
N GLN A 29 1.94 8.83 11.18
CA GLN A 29 3.07 7.90 11.29
C GLN A 29 3.91 7.91 10.01
N LEU A 30 3.29 7.67 8.85
CA LEU A 30 3.99 7.44 7.58
C LEU A 30 4.78 8.65 7.04
N PRO A 31 4.37 9.93 7.17
CA PRO A 31 5.12 11.03 6.59
C PRO A 31 6.56 11.14 7.10
N PHE A 32 6.83 10.74 8.34
CA PHE A 32 8.18 10.65 8.87
C PHE A 32 9.02 9.65 8.04
N PHE A 33 8.47 8.48 7.74
CA PHE A 33 9.10 7.48 6.90
C PHE A 33 9.17 7.90 5.44
N SER A 34 8.16 8.60 4.91
CA SER A 34 8.22 9.13 3.55
C SER A 34 9.32 10.16 3.36
N LEU A 35 9.71 10.86 4.42
CA LEU A 35 10.91 11.69 4.42
C LEU A 35 12.19 10.86 4.56
N LEU A 36 12.22 9.88 5.47
CA LEU A 36 13.41 9.11 5.82
C LEU A 36 13.80 8.06 4.76
N VAL A 37 12.84 7.35 4.17
CA VAL A 37 13.06 6.23 3.25
C VAL A 37 13.84 6.64 2.00
N PRO A 38 13.58 7.77 1.32
CA PRO A 38 14.41 8.23 0.22
C PRO A 38 15.89 8.44 0.60
N PHE A 39 16.16 9.01 1.79
CA PHE A 39 17.54 9.13 2.29
C PHE A 39 18.14 7.77 2.58
N TRP A 40 17.39 6.89 3.24
CA TRP A 40 17.85 5.54 3.57
C TRP A 40 18.16 4.72 2.32
N LEU A 41 17.33 4.80 1.29
CA LEU A 41 17.52 4.11 0.00
C LEU A 41 18.80 4.59 -0.70
N ILE A 42 19.00 5.91 -0.82
CA ILE A 42 20.21 6.44 -1.44
C ILE A 42 21.43 6.13 -0.57
N TRP A 43 21.32 6.15 0.76
CA TRP A 43 22.40 5.77 1.64
C TRP A 43 22.81 4.29 1.45
N ALA A 44 21.84 3.38 1.37
CA ALA A 44 22.06 1.96 1.14
C ALA A 44 22.69 1.70 -0.25
N PHE A 45 22.28 2.45 -1.26
CA PHE A 45 22.76 2.30 -2.65
C PHE A 45 24.11 2.99 -2.92
N ALA A 46 24.22 4.27 -2.56
CA ALA A 46 25.32 5.16 -2.91
C ALA A 46 26.29 5.45 -1.74
N GLY A 47 26.04 4.89 -0.56
CA GLY A 47 26.78 5.20 0.65
C GLY A 47 26.50 6.62 1.17
N PHE A 48 27.03 6.92 2.36
CA PHE A 48 26.74 8.18 3.05
C PHE A 48 27.23 9.41 2.29
N ARG A 49 28.39 9.29 1.63
CA ARG A 49 28.96 10.37 0.83
C ARG A 49 28.11 10.67 -0.40
N GLY A 50 27.66 9.64 -1.13
CA GLY A 50 26.78 9.81 -2.30
C GLY A 50 25.43 10.43 -1.93
N MET A 51 24.81 9.97 -0.83
CA MET A 51 23.60 10.59 -0.29
C MET A 51 23.82 12.07 0.04
N ARG A 52 24.95 12.42 0.66
CA ARG A 52 25.29 13.81 1.00
C ARG A 52 25.59 14.69 -0.22
N GLU A 53 25.91 14.14 -1.38
CA GLU A 53 26.08 14.94 -2.60
C GLU A 53 24.73 15.38 -3.19
N ILE A 54 23.68 14.57 -3.03
CA ILE A 54 22.36 14.80 -3.61
C ILE A 54 21.25 15.06 -2.58
N TRP A 55 21.62 15.26 -1.31
CA TRP A 55 20.69 15.50 -0.21
C TRP A 55 19.61 16.57 -0.47
N PRO A 56 19.86 17.68 -1.21
CA PRO A 56 18.80 18.66 -1.46
C PRO A 56 17.69 18.08 -2.35
N ALA A 57 18.05 17.29 -3.36
CA ALA A 57 17.08 16.64 -4.24
C ALA A 57 16.28 15.57 -3.49
N ILE A 58 16.94 14.79 -2.63
CA ILE A 58 16.26 13.80 -1.77
C ILE A 58 15.30 14.51 -0.81
N LEU A 59 15.73 15.62 -0.19
CA LEU A 59 14.92 16.40 0.73
C LEU A 59 13.68 16.95 0.02
N VAL A 60 13.86 17.55 -1.16
CA VAL A 60 12.75 18.06 -1.95
C VAL A 60 11.78 16.93 -2.24
N ALA A 61 12.24 15.79 -2.75
CA ALA A 61 11.38 14.65 -3.04
C ALA A 61 10.62 14.15 -1.79
N GLY A 62 11.31 13.94 -0.68
CA GLY A 62 10.73 13.45 0.57
C GLY A 62 9.73 14.41 1.21
N VAL A 63 10.08 15.70 1.35
CA VAL A 63 9.19 16.71 1.95
C VAL A 63 7.95 16.96 1.08
N SER A 64 8.15 17.11 -0.23
CA SER A 64 7.04 17.34 -1.16
C SER A 64 6.14 16.11 -1.34
N PHE A 65 6.57 14.92 -0.91
CA PHE A 65 5.71 13.75 -0.75
C PHE A 65 5.03 13.73 0.61
N ALA A 66 5.80 13.85 1.70
CA ALA A 66 5.33 13.71 3.08
C ALA A 66 4.27 14.75 3.47
N VAL A 67 4.43 16.01 3.04
CA VAL A 67 3.50 17.10 3.40
C VAL A 67 2.11 16.89 2.78
N PRO A 68 1.95 16.72 1.45
CA PRO A 68 0.65 16.40 0.89
C PRO A 68 0.08 15.09 1.41
N GLN A 69 0.93 14.07 1.66
CA GLN A 69 0.50 12.81 2.25
C GLN A 69 -0.16 13.03 3.61
N PHE A 70 0.45 13.82 4.50
CA PHE A 70 -0.11 14.20 5.80
C PHE A 70 -1.42 14.96 5.64
N LEU A 71 -1.47 15.98 4.78
CA LEU A 71 -2.66 16.82 4.61
C LEU A 71 -3.85 16.03 4.06
N VAL A 72 -3.65 15.27 3.00
CA VAL A 72 -4.74 14.52 2.34
C VAL A 72 -5.26 13.42 3.26
N SER A 73 -4.38 12.71 3.96
CA SER A 73 -4.80 11.64 4.88
C SER A 73 -5.56 12.14 6.10
N ASN A 74 -5.27 13.35 6.59
CA ASN A 74 -5.94 13.95 7.74
C ASN A 74 -7.26 14.65 7.38
N TYR A 75 -7.37 15.26 6.18
CA TYR A 75 -8.53 16.09 5.82
C TYR A 75 -9.46 15.49 4.77
N HIS A 76 -8.96 14.60 3.91
CA HIS A 76 -9.78 14.03 2.84
C HIS A 76 -10.09 12.54 3.08
N GLY A 77 -9.09 11.77 3.52
CA GLY A 77 -9.22 10.33 3.74
C GLY A 77 -8.24 9.51 2.89
N PRO A 78 -8.36 8.17 2.89
CA PRO A 78 -7.29 7.28 2.46
C PRO A 78 -7.18 7.09 0.93
N TRP A 79 -8.14 7.60 0.16
CA TRP A 79 -8.31 7.22 -1.25
C TRP A 79 -7.26 7.83 -2.18
N LEU A 80 -6.85 9.08 -1.93
CA LEU A 80 -6.02 9.86 -2.85
C LEU A 80 -4.66 10.28 -2.28
N VAL A 81 -4.35 9.78 -1.08
CA VAL A 81 -3.18 10.18 -0.30
C VAL A 81 -1.87 10.05 -1.10
N ASP A 82 -1.57 8.84 -1.58
CA ASP A 82 -0.31 8.56 -2.26
C ASP A 82 -0.29 9.09 -3.71
N VAL A 83 -1.46 9.27 -4.34
CA VAL A 83 -1.58 9.82 -5.71
C VAL A 83 -1.24 11.31 -5.72
N ILE A 84 -1.85 12.09 -4.82
CA ILE A 84 -1.57 13.53 -4.73
C ILE A 84 -0.13 13.75 -4.30
N ALA A 85 0.34 13.01 -3.29
CA ALA A 85 1.72 13.10 -2.80
C ALA A 85 2.77 12.81 -3.88
N SER A 86 2.57 11.75 -4.69
CA SER A 86 3.50 11.40 -5.77
C SER A 86 3.52 12.44 -6.89
N ILE A 87 2.37 12.97 -7.32
CA ILE A 87 2.30 14.02 -8.36
C ILE A 87 3.02 15.29 -7.90
N VAL A 88 2.74 15.74 -6.67
CA VAL A 88 3.39 16.93 -6.09
C VAL A 88 4.90 16.70 -5.96
N SER A 89 5.33 15.51 -5.54
CA SER A 89 6.74 15.17 -5.40
C SER A 89 7.47 15.13 -6.75
N MET A 90 6.89 14.45 -7.73
CA MET A 90 7.45 14.39 -9.09
C MET A 90 7.56 15.78 -9.71
N GLY A 91 6.52 16.62 -9.58
CA GLY A 91 6.53 18.00 -10.07
C GLY A 91 7.59 18.85 -9.38
N SER A 92 7.64 18.80 -8.05
CA SER A 92 8.60 19.57 -7.23
C SER A 92 10.05 19.18 -7.54
N LEU A 93 10.33 17.87 -7.60
CA LEU A 93 11.66 17.36 -7.93
C LEU A 93 12.08 17.75 -9.35
N THR A 94 11.17 17.63 -10.32
CA THR A 94 11.45 18.01 -11.72
C THR A 94 11.77 19.49 -11.85
N LEU A 95 10.97 20.36 -11.22
CA LEU A 95 11.20 21.80 -11.23
C LEU A 95 12.50 22.17 -10.50
N PHE A 96 12.78 21.52 -9.36
CA PHE A 96 14.01 21.72 -8.61
C PHE A 96 15.24 21.33 -9.43
N LEU A 97 15.21 20.18 -10.12
CA LEU A 97 16.33 19.71 -10.94
C LEU A 97 16.57 20.54 -12.22
N LYS A 98 15.61 21.39 -12.63
CA LYS A 98 15.85 22.38 -13.69
C LYS A 98 16.77 23.51 -13.23
N VAL A 99 16.73 23.85 -11.94
CA VAL A 99 17.51 24.95 -11.34
C VAL A 99 18.79 24.42 -10.70
N TRP A 100 18.69 23.29 -10.00
CA TRP A 100 19.78 22.66 -9.26
C TRP A 100 20.23 21.38 -9.95
N LYS A 101 21.55 21.18 -10.10
CA LYS A 101 22.14 19.95 -10.63
C LYS A 101 23.21 19.42 -9.67
N PRO A 102 23.33 18.09 -9.52
CA PRO A 102 24.38 17.51 -8.69
C PRO A 102 25.75 17.81 -9.27
N LYS A 103 26.74 18.08 -8.41
CA LYS A 103 28.12 18.36 -8.84
C LYS A 103 28.77 17.17 -9.55
N LYS A 104 28.39 15.95 -9.13
CA LYS A 104 28.84 14.70 -9.72
C LYS A 104 27.61 13.94 -10.23
N ILE A 105 27.55 13.71 -11.53
CA ILE A 105 26.50 12.90 -12.15
C ILE A 105 26.99 11.45 -12.12
N TRP A 106 26.28 10.58 -11.39
CA TRP A 106 26.52 9.14 -11.45
C TRP A 106 25.78 8.56 -12.63
N THR A 107 26.53 7.92 -13.53
CA THR A 107 26.02 7.24 -14.73
C THR A 107 26.15 5.72 -14.63
N SER A 108 26.69 5.20 -13.52
CA SER A 108 26.87 3.77 -13.26
C SER A 108 25.88 3.30 -12.19
N THR A 109 25.29 2.12 -12.39
CA THR A 109 24.40 1.44 -11.44
C THR A 109 25.16 0.61 -10.40
N ALA A 110 26.48 0.54 -10.48
CA ALA A 110 27.29 -0.26 -9.56
C ALA A 110 27.18 0.28 -8.13
N LEU A 111 26.76 -0.59 -7.20
CA LEU A 111 26.78 -0.31 -5.76
C LEU A 111 28.20 0.04 -5.32
N VAL A 112 28.35 1.11 -4.53
CA VAL A 112 29.67 1.51 -4.02
C VAL A 112 30.28 0.36 -3.20
N ASN A 113 31.51 -0.02 -3.55
CA ASN A 113 32.27 -1.12 -2.93
C ASN A 113 31.73 -2.56 -3.17
N ARG A 114 30.90 -2.79 -4.19
CA ARG A 114 30.58 -4.15 -4.68
C ARG A 114 30.92 -4.28 -6.16
N HIS A 115 31.53 -5.41 -6.54
CA HIS A 115 31.68 -5.77 -7.95
C HIS A 115 30.30 -6.10 -8.51
N ASP A 116 29.76 -5.21 -9.32
CA ASP A 116 28.49 -5.38 -10.01
C ASP A 116 28.74 -6.15 -11.32
N THR A 117 28.33 -7.42 -11.35
CA THR A 117 28.36 -8.26 -12.55
C THR A 117 27.03 -8.25 -13.31
N SER A 118 26.00 -7.55 -12.81
CA SER A 118 24.62 -7.63 -13.32
C SER A 118 24.41 -6.97 -14.69
N MET A 119 25.40 -6.21 -15.17
CA MET A 119 25.34 -5.49 -16.45
C MET A 119 26.50 -5.81 -17.42
N ASN A 120 27.30 -6.85 -17.15
CA ASN A 120 28.42 -7.23 -18.04
C ASN A 120 27.98 -7.61 -19.47
N ASP A 121 26.70 -7.93 -19.66
CA ASP A 121 26.14 -8.35 -20.94
C ASP A 121 25.55 -7.21 -21.78
N ILE A 122 25.62 -5.95 -21.31
CA ILE A 122 25.09 -4.79 -22.05
C ILE A 122 26.25 -4.01 -22.69
N PRO A 123 26.39 -4.03 -24.02
CA PRO A 123 27.47 -3.31 -24.69
C PRO A 123 27.39 -1.80 -24.39
N PRO A 124 28.54 -1.12 -24.18
CA PRO A 124 28.57 0.32 -23.98
C PRO A 124 27.93 1.02 -25.20
N GLY A 125 26.78 1.68 -24.99
CA GLY A 125 26.05 2.39 -26.04
C GLY A 125 24.67 1.83 -26.42
N ALA A 126 24.30 0.63 -25.97
CA ALA A 126 22.98 0.05 -26.27
C ALA A 126 21.80 0.88 -25.71
N LEU A 127 21.99 1.53 -24.57
CA LEU A 127 21.02 2.46 -23.97
C LEU A 127 20.88 3.79 -24.72
N ALA A 128 21.93 4.23 -25.42
CA ALA A 128 21.90 5.45 -26.23
C ALA A 128 21.22 5.22 -27.58
N ALA A 129 21.34 4.02 -28.15
CA ALA A 129 20.68 3.63 -29.39
C ALA A 129 19.15 3.49 -29.24
N ALA A 130 18.65 3.14 -28.05
CA ALA A 130 17.22 3.02 -27.77
C ALA A 130 16.46 4.37 -27.79
N GLY A 131 17.17 5.51 -27.76
CA GLY A 131 16.59 6.85 -27.75
C GLY A 131 16.18 7.40 -29.11
N ASN A 132 16.59 6.79 -30.21
CA ASN A 132 16.40 7.35 -31.56
C ASN A 132 15.28 6.69 -32.39
N ASP A 133 14.71 5.57 -31.93
CA ASP A 133 13.70 4.79 -32.67
C ASP A 133 12.29 4.81 -32.04
N THR A 134 11.92 5.87 -31.33
CA THR A 134 10.50 6.05 -30.94
C THR A 134 9.71 6.61 -32.12
N ALA A 135 9.26 5.71 -32.99
CA ALA A 135 8.23 5.97 -33.97
C ALA A 135 7.02 6.67 -33.32
N GLY A 136 6.83 7.97 -33.60
CA GLY A 136 5.55 8.69 -33.72
C GLY A 136 4.52 8.65 -32.58
N ILE A 137 4.74 7.97 -31.46
CA ILE A 137 3.83 8.06 -30.31
C ILE A 137 4.12 9.39 -29.63
N SER A 138 3.27 10.38 -29.93
CA SER A 138 3.24 11.65 -29.20
C SER A 138 3.28 11.36 -27.69
N MET A 139 4.18 12.03 -26.97
CA MET A 139 4.31 11.90 -25.52
C MET A 139 2.96 12.05 -24.80
N VAL A 140 2.03 12.83 -25.37
CA VAL A 140 0.66 12.99 -24.88
C VAL A 140 -0.14 11.67 -24.94
N ARG A 141 -0.04 10.90 -26.03
CA ARG A 141 -0.72 9.60 -26.16
C ARG A 141 -0.16 8.56 -25.19
N ALA A 142 1.13 8.61 -24.87
CA ALA A 142 1.75 7.71 -23.90
C ALA A 142 1.27 7.99 -22.46
N TRP A 143 1.00 9.26 -22.14
CA TRP A 143 0.50 9.66 -20.81
C TRP A 143 -1.02 9.55 -20.64
N ALA A 144 -1.77 9.50 -21.73
CA ALA A 144 -3.22 9.59 -21.70
C ALA A 144 -3.92 8.51 -20.83
N PRO A 145 -3.51 7.22 -20.82
CA PRO A 145 -4.12 6.21 -19.94
C PRO A 145 -3.94 6.52 -18.46
N TRP A 146 -2.78 7.04 -18.07
CA TRP A 146 -2.48 7.42 -16.69
C TRP A 146 -3.28 8.64 -16.25
N VAL A 147 -3.46 9.62 -17.13
CA VAL A 147 -4.30 10.79 -16.87
C VAL A 147 -5.76 10.38 -16.73
N ILE A 148 -6.28 9.55 -17.64
CA ILE A 148 -7.65 9.02 -17.56
C ILE A 148 -7.85 8.25 -16.26
N LEU A 149 -6.97 7.28 -15.96
CA LEU A 149 -7.03 6.52 -14.71
C LEU A 149 -7.07 7.47 -13.51
N SER A 150 -6.17 8.45 -13.45
CA SER A 150 -6.13 9.43 -12.37
C SER A 150 -7.47 10.14 -12.23
N VAL A 151 -8.00 10.73 -13.31
CA VAL A 151 -9.29 11.46 -13.29
C VAL A 151 -10.44 10.59 -12.77
N PHE A 152 -10.57 9.36 -13.27
CA PHE A 152 -11.62 8.44 -12.82
C PHE A 152 -11.46 8.04 -11.35
N VAL A 153 -10.23 7.74 -10.93
CA VAL A 153 -9.88 7.43 -9.53
C VAL A 153 -10.20 8.60 -8.61
N PHE A 154 -9.92 9.85 -9.05
CA PHE A 154 -10.31 11.06 -8.33
C PHE A 154 -11.83 11.19 -8.21
N ILE A 155 -12.57 11.05 -9.31
CA ILE A 155 -14.04 11.15 -9.32
C ILE A 155 -14.66 10.08 -8.41
N TRP A 156 -14.23 8.82 -8.51
CA TRP A 156 -14.69 7.72 -7.65
C TRP A 156 -14.25 7.88 -6.20
N GLY A 157 -13.17 8.61 -5.92
CA GLY A 157 -12.70 8.91 -4.57
C GLY A 157 -13.58 9.91 -3.82
N ILE A 158 -14.30 10.80 -4.53
CA ILE A 158 -15.09 11.87 -3.92
C ILE A 158 -16.32 11.29 -3.18
N PRO A 159 -16.49 11.58 -1.87
CA PRO A 159 -17.61 11.05 -1.09
C PRO A 159 -18.99 11.39 -1.64
N VAL A 160 -19.15 12.59 -2.23
CA VAL A 160 -20.41 13.02 -2.87
C VAL A 160 -20.76 12.12 -4.05
N PHE A 161 -19.77 11.80 -4.89
CA PHE A 161 -19.97 10.93 -6.04
C PHE A 161 -20.27 9.49 -5.61
N LYS A 162 -19.58 8.98 -4.57
CA LYS A 162 -19.90 7.67 -3.98
C LYS A 162 -21.34 7.61 -3.48
N LYS A 163 -21.78 8.60 -2.70
CA LYS A 163 -23.17 8.66 -2.19
C LYS A 163 -24.20 8.71 -3.32
N MET A 164 -23.92 9.43 -4.40
CA MET A 164 -24.78 9.46 -5.57
C MET A 164 -24.90 8.08 -6.23
N LEU A 165 -23.78 7.37 -6.37
CA LEU A 165 -23.76 6.00 -6.93
C LEU A 165 -24.42 4.98 -6.00
N ASP A 166 -24.21 5.09 -4.69
CA ASP A 166 -24.86 4.25 -3.68
C ASP A 166 -26.38 4.46 -3.67
N ALA A 167 -26.85 5.69 -3.92
CA ALA A 167 -28.27 5.99 -4.04
C ALA A 167 -28.91 5.36 -5.30
N LEU A 168 -28.14 5.15 -6.36
CA LEU A 168 -28.60 4.41 -7.55
C LEU A 168 -28.67 2.91 -7.27
N TRP A 169 -27.63 2.37 -6.61
CA TRP A 169 -27.58 0.97 -6.29
C TRP A 169 -26.66 0.67 -5.11
N ALA A 170 -27.26 0.22 -4.00
CA ALA A 170 -26.57 -0.35 -2.87
C ALA A 170 -27.37 -1.55 -2.37
N PHE A 171 -26.75 -2.73 -2.38
CA PHE A 171 -27.37 -3.94 -1.85
C PHE A 171 -26.75 -4.28 -0.51
N THR A 172 -27.57 -4.29 0.54
CA THR A 172 -27.16 -4.70 1.88
C THR A 172 -27.85 -6.00 2.25
N TYR A 173 -27.09 -7.01 2.64
CA TYR A 173 -27.58 -8.33 2.98
C TYR A 173 -27.10 -8.74 4.37
N ALA A 174 -28.00 -8.80 5.33
CA ALA A 174 -27.71 -9.37 6.65
C ALA A 174 -27.52 -10.89 6.49
N VAL A 175 -26.39 -11.41 6.96
CA VAL A 175 -26.05 -12.83 6.80
C VAL A 175 -27.01 -13.67 7.64
N PRO A 176 -27.88 -14.49 7.01
CA PRO A 176 -28.86 -15.28 7.74
C PRO A 176 -28.19 -16.24 8.72
N GLY A 177 -28.71 -16.30 9.95
CA GLY A 177 -28.19 -17.18 11.00
C GLY A 177 -26.88 -16.72 11.64
N LEU A 178 -26.30 -15.58 11.24
CA LEU A 178 -25.11 -15.02 11.86
C LEU A 178 -25.30 -13.58 12.35
N ASP A 179 -26.09 -12.76 11.65
CA ASP A 179 -26.32 -11.36 12.07
C ASP A 179 -26.82 -11.29 13.51
N LYS A 180 -26.08 -10.57 14.37
CA LYS A 180 -26.36 -10.39 15.81
C LYS A 180 -26.38 -11.66 16.66
N MET A 181 -25.97 -12.81 16.11
CA MET A 181 -25.87 -14.06 16.87
C MET A 181 -24.61 -14.10 17.74
N VAL A 182 -23.55 -13.41 17.32
CA VAL A 182 -22.31 -13.28 18.10
C VAL A 182 -22.47 -12.09 19.04
N VAL A 183 -22.32 -12.32 20.34
CA VAL A 183 -22.35 -11.26 21.37
C VAL A 183 -20.95 -11.08 21.94
N LYS A 184 -20.39 -9.89 21.77
CA LYS A 184 -19.13 -9.55 22.44
C LYS A 184 -19.41 -9.30 23.91
N MET A 185 -18.63 -9.93 24.80
CA MET A 185 -18.79 -9.87 26.25
C MET A 185 -17.57 -9.20 26.91
N PRO A 186 -17.69 -8.71 28.16
CA PRO A 186 -16.52 -8.34 28.96
C PRO A 186 -15.54 -9.52 29.10
N PRO A 187 -14.22 -9.30 29.13
CA PRO A 187 -13.53 -8.02 29.14
C PRO A 187 -13.35 -7.37 27.75
N VAL A 188 -13.67 -8.06 26.65
CA VAL A 188 -13.41 -7.62 25.27
C VAL A 188 -14.12 -6.32 24.93
N VAL A 189 -15.35 -6.15 25.42
CA VAL A 189 -16.12 -4.91 25.34
C VAL A 189 -16.71 -4.59 26.70
N GLY A 190 -16.82 -3.31 27.06
CA GLY A 190 -17.32 -2.90 28.38
C GLY A 190 -18.79 -3.26 28.64
N LYS A 191 -19.60 -3.47 27.60
CA LYS A 191 -21.00 -3.89 27.69
C LYS A 191 -21.30 -4.96 26.64
N PRO A 192 -22.13 -5.98 26.96
CA PRO A 192 -22.59 -6.96 25.98
C PRO A 192 -23.19 -6.28 24.75
N SER A 193 -22.57 -6.48 23.59
CA SER A 193 -22.99 -5.87 22.34
C SER A 193 -23.08 -6.94 21.24
N PRO A 194 -24.25 -7.12 20.60
CA PRO A 194 -24.38 -7.99 19.43
C PRO A 194 -23.53 -7.47 18.26
N GLU A 195 -22.74 -8.34 17.65
CA GLU A 195 -21.94 -8.02 16.48
C GLU A 195 -22.79 -8.12 15.21
N ALA A 196 -22.82 -7.07 14.40
CA ALA A 196 -23.53 -7.07 13.13
C ALA A 196 -22.73 -7.85 12.07
N ALA A 197 -23.42 -8.72 11.33
CA ALA A 197 -22.86 -9.47 10.21
C ALA A 197 -23.63 -9.10 8.92
N VAL A 198 -23.28 -7.94 8.35
CA VAL A 198 -23.94 -7.39 7.16
C VAL A 198 -22.97 -7.33 5.99
N PHE A 199 -23.32 -8.00 4.89
CA PHE A 199 -22.63 -7.90 3.62
C PHE A 199 -23.13 -6.66 2.86
N ASN A 200 -22.23 -5.73 2.55
CA ASN A 200 -22.54 -4.55 1.76
C ASN A 200 -21.94 -4.73 0.36
N PHE A 201 -22.79 -4.69 -0.66
CA PHE A 201 -22.41 -4.82 -2.05
C PHE A 201 -22.82 -3.55 -2.81
N ASN A 202 -21.86 -2.64 -2.97
CA ASN A 202 -22.02 -1.32 -3.55
C ASN A 202 -21.21 -1.19 -4.85
N VAL A 203 -21.53 -2.05 -5.82
CA VAL A 203 -20.72 -2.27 -7.03
C VAL A 203 -20.41 -0.98 -7.78
N LEU A 204 -21.34 -0.03 -7.85
CA LEU A 204 -21.14 1.21 -8.60
C LEU A 204 -20.09 2.11 -7.93
N SER A 205 -20.16 2.27 -6.61
CA SER A 205 -19.27 3.16 -5.84
C SER A 205 -17.93 2.52 -5.48
N MET A 206 -17.76 1.21 -5.71
CA MET A 206 -16.48 0.53 -5.51
C MET A 206 -15.36 1.15 -6.36
N ALA A 207 -14.19 1.29 -5.73
CA ALA A 207 -12.95 1.73 -6.37
C ALA A 207 -12.62 0.98 -7.68
N GLY A 208 -12.85 -0.34 -7.70
CA GLY A 208 -12.58 -1.18 -8.86
C GLY A 208 -13.42 -0.81 -10.09
N THR A 209 -14.64 -0.32 -9.89
CA THR A 209 -15.51 0.12 -10.99
C THR A 209 -14.98 1.37 -11.65
N GLY A 210 -14.46 2.34 -10.89
CA GLY A 210 -13.78 3.50 -11.44
C GLY A 210 -12.55 3.11 -12.27
N ILE A 211 -11.75 2.15 -11.79
CA ILE A 211 -10.61 1.60 -12.53
C ILE A 211 -11.07 0.90 -13.82
N LEU A 212 -12.12 0.09 -13.76
CA LEU A 212 -12.65 -0.61 -14.94
C LEU A 212 -13.13 0.38 -16.01
N VAL A 213 -13.92 1.39 -15.63
CA VAL A 213 -14.39 2.41 -16.58
C VAL A 213 -13.21 3.22 -17.14
N SER A 214 -12.20 3.51 -16.33
CA SER A 214 -10.98 4.17 -16.80
C SER A 214 -10.20 3.32 -17.83
N ALA A 215 -10.11 2.01 -17.61
CA ALA A 215 -9.45 1.09 -18.54
C ALA A 215 -10.23 0.96 -19.86
N ILE A 216 -11.57 0.95 -19.78
CA ILE A 216 -12.43 0.92 -20.98
C ILE A 216 -12.25 2.21 -21.80
N THR A 217 -12.37 3.36 -21.15
CA THR A 217 -12.25 4.66 -21.83
C THR A 217 -10.84 4.91 -22.38
N ALA A 218 -9.79 4.55 -21.64
CA ALA A 218 -8.41 4.63 -22.12
C ALA A 218 -8.16 3.67 -23.29
N GLY A 219 -8.64 2.43 -23.21
CA GLY A 219 -8.48 1.42 -24.27
C GLY A 219 -9.14 1.84 -25.58
N LEU A 220 -10.37 2.37 -25.52
CA LEU A 220 -11.09 2.88 -26.69
C LEU A 220 -10.40 4.10 -27.30
N MET A 221 -9.94 5.04 -26.49
CA MET A 221 -9.22 6.23 -26.96
C MET A 221 -7.87 5.87 -27.61
N MET A 222 -7.19 4.82 -27.13
CA MET A 222 -5.97 4.29 -27.75
C MET A 222 -6.23 3.50 -29.05
N GLY A 223 -7.49 3.32 -29.44
CA GLY A 223 -7.87 2.62 -30.67
C GLY A 223 -7.86 1.09 -30.55
N TYR A 224 -7.89 0.54 -29.33
CA TYR A 224 -8.06 -0.90 -29.16
C TYR A 224 -9.50 -1.31 -29.45
N SER A 225 -9.67 -2.46 -30.10
CA SER A 225 -10.99 -3.05 -30.32
C SER A 225 -11.54 -3.68 -29.05
N ILE A 226 -12.86 -3.62 -28.84
CA ILE A 226 -13.54 -4.22 -27.68
C ILE A 226 -13.19 -5.71 -27.49
N PRO A 227 -13.15 -6.56 -28.54
CA PRO A 227 -12.78 -7.96 -28.38
C PRO A 227 -11.36 -8.15 -27.85
N ARG A 228 -10.43 -7.28 -28.27
CA ARG A 228 -9.06 -7.30 -27.78
C ARG A 228 -9.01 -6.92 -26.31
N MET A 229 -9.71 -5.86 -25.92
CA MET A 229 -9.79 -5.44 -24.51
C MET A 229 -10.35 -6.53 -23.60
N ILE A 230 -11.41 -7.22 -24.03
CA ILE A 230 -11.99 -8.36 -23.28
C ILE A 230 -10.98 -9.50 -23.16
N ARG A 231 -10.26 -9.82 -24.26
CA ARG A 231 -9.24 -10.86 -24.25
C ARG A 231 -8.12 -10.54 -23.26
N GLU A 232 -7.56 -9.34 -23.30
CA GLU A 232 -6.51 -8.89 -22.39
C GLU A 232 -7.00 -8.91 -20.92
N TYR A 233 -8.24 -8.51 -20.67
CA TYR A 233 -8.84 -8.58 -19.34
C TYR A 233 -8.94 -10.02 -18.83
N TRP A 234 -9.34 -10.96 -19.70
CA TRP A 234 -9.41 -12.38 -19.36
C TRP A 234 -8.03 -13.02 -19.13
N GLU A 235 -7.04 -12.67 -19.96
CA GLU A 235 -5.64 -13.08 -19.77
C GLU A 235 -5.10 -12.54 -18.44
N THR A 236 -5.44 -11.30 -18.08
CA THR A 236 -5.10 -10.71 -16.78
C THR A 236 -5.75 -11.46 -15.64
N ILE A 237 -7.05 -11.80 -15.71
CA ILE A 237 -7.74 -12.63 -14.70
C ILE A 237 -7.04 -13.97 -14.52
N LYS A 238 -6.66 -14.65 -15.61
CA LYS A 238 -5.93 -15.92 -15.54
C LYS A 238 -4.59 -15.76 -14.83
N LEU A 239 -3.89 -14.65 -15.08
CA LEU A 239 -2.61 -14.34 -14.45
C LEU A 239 -2.77 -14.10 -12.94
N VAL A 240 -3.79 -13.35 -12.52
CA VAL A 240 -3.99 -12.99 -11.10
C VAL A 240 -4.92 -13.92 -10.31
N ARG A 241 -5.45 -14.99 -10.91
CA ARG A 241 -6.49 -15.87 -10.32
C ARG A 241 -6.15 -16.42 -8.93
N TYR A 242 -4.89 -16.83 -8.73
CA TYR A 242 -4.46 -17.38 -7.45
C TYR A 242 -4.38 -16.27 -6.39
N SER A 243 -3.89 -15.09 -6.76
CA SER A 243 -3.88 -13.91 -5.88
C SER A 243 -5.30 -13.50 -5.48
N LEU A 244 -6.26 -13.47 -6.42
CA LEU A 244 -7.66 -13.17 -6.12
C LEU A 244 -8.28 -14.20 -5.16
N LEU A 245 -8.05 -15.50 -5.40
CA LEU A 245 -8.52 -16.57 -4.51
C LEU A 245 -7.95 -16.42 -3.10
N THR A 246 -6.65 -16.14 -2.98
CA THR A 246 -5.99 -15.93 -1.70
C THR A 246 -6.58 -14.73 -0.96
N ILE A 247 -6.80 -13.60 -1.63
CA ILE A 247 -7.41 -12.41 -1.01
C ILE A 247 -8.81 -12.74 -0.48
N CYS A 248 -9.66 -13.40 -1.28
CA CYS A 248 -10.99 -13.82 -0.83
C CYS A 248 -10.94 -14.76 0.38
N ALA A 249 -10.04 -15.75 0.37
CA ALA A 249 -9.84 -16.67 1.48
C ALA A 249 -9.37 -15.93 2.74
N MET A 250 -8.47 -14.95 2.61
CA MET A 250 -7.97 -14.16 3.74
C MET A 250 -9.04 -13.27 4.36
N PHE A 251 -9.92 -12.64 3.57
CA PHE A 251 -11.11 -11.97 4.09
C PHE A 251 -12.03 -12.96 4.83
N GLY A 252 -12.23 -14.15 4.26
CA GLY A 252 -12.95 -15.23 4.92
C GLY A 252 -12.36 -15.58 6.28
N VAL A 253 -11.04 -15.76 6.38
CA VAL A 253 -10.33 -16.03 7.64
C VAL A 253 -10.43 -14.87 8.61
N GLY A 254 -10.27 -13.62 8.16
CA GLY A 254 -10.38 -12.44 9.01
C GLY A 254 -11.77 -12.31 9.64
N TYR A 255 -12.84 -12.49 8.87
CA TYR A 255 -14.19 -12.52 9.42
C TYR A 255 -14.44 -13.75 10.29
N LEU A 256 -13.96 -14.93 9.89
CA LEU A 256 -14.12 -16.15 10.67
C LEU A 256 -13.47 -16.04 12.05
N THR A 257 -12.23 -15.57 12.12
CA THR A 257 -11.48 -15.37 13.37
C THR A 257 -12.11 -14.30 14.25
N LYS A 258 -12.66 -13.23 13.63
CA LYS A 258 -13.44 -12.20 14.31
C LYS A 258 -14.74 -12.73 14.94
N TYR A 259 -15.55 -13.45 14.17
CA TYR A 259 -16.83 -13.96 14.66
C TYR A 259 -16.71 -15.17 15.59
N SER A 260 -15.61 -15.93 15.50
CA SER A 260 -15.34 -17.05 16.42
C SER A 260 -14.66 -16.63 17.74
N GLY A 261 -14.25 -15.36 17.87
CA GLY A 261 -13.60 -14.82 19.07
C GLY A 261 -12.12 -15.21 19.22
N LEU A 262 -11.49 -15.73 18.17
CA LEU A 262 -10.06 -16.06 18.16
C LEU A 262 -9.20 -14.80 18.28
N ASP A 263 -9.58 -13.73 17.57
CA ASP A 263 -8.91 -12.43 17.65
C ASP A 263 -8.96 -11.83 19.06
N ALA A 264 -10.09 -11.99 19.75
CA ALA A 264 -10.29 -11.54 21.12
C ALA A 264 -9.43 -12.33 22.11
N THR A 265 -9.38 -13.66 21.95
CA THR A 265 -8.57 -14.54 22.79
C THR A 265 -7.08 -14.21 22.64
N LEU A 266 -6.60 -14.07 21.41
CA LEU A 266 -5.22 -13.68 21.14
C LEU A 266 -4.93 -12.26 21.62
N GLY A 267 -5.87 -11.32 21.44
CA GLY A 267 -5.71 -9.95 21.91
C GLY A 267 -5.58 -9.86 23.44
N LEU A 268 -6.36 -10.64 24.17
CA LEU A 268 -6.23 -10.78 25.62
C LEU A 268 -4.88 -11.39 26.01
N ALA A 269 -4.42 -12.41 25.28
CA ALA A 269 -3.10 -13.00 25.51
C ALA A 269 -1.97 -11.96 25.29
N PHE A 270 -2.04 -11.17 24.22
CA PHE A 270 -1.06 -10.14 23.94
C PHE A 270 -1.14 -8.94 24.89
N ALA A 271 -2.28 -8.69 25.53
CA ALA A 271 -2.39 -7.66 26.58
C ALA A 271 -1.44 -7.94 27.75
N HIS A 272 -1.04 -9.19 27.99
CA HIS A 272 -0.04 -9.52 29.00
C HIS A 272 1.38 -8.97 28.69
N THR A 273 1.64 -8.54 27.44
CA THR A 273 2.92 -7.89 27.09
C THR A 273 3.04 -6.47 27.66
N GLY A 274 1.94 -5.87 28.10
CA GLY A 274 1.92 -4.60 28.82
C GLY A 274 2.52 -3.44 28.00
N VAL A 275 3.49 -2.74 28.62
CA VAL A 275 4.14 -1.54 28.03
C VAL A 275 4.90 -1.85 26.73
N PHE A 276 5.30 -3.11 26.50
CA PHE A 276 5.97 -3.51 25.27
C PHE A 276 5.02 -3.77 24.11
N TYR A 277 3.71 -3.76 24.34
CA TYR A 277 2.72 -4.08 23.31
C TYR A 277 2.82 -3.18 22.07
N PRO A 278 3.05 -1.85 22.14
CA PRO A 278 3.21 -1.03 20.94
C PRO A 278 4.27 -1.58 19.97
N MET A 279 5.43 -2.00 20.50
CA MET A 279 6.50 -2.60 19.70
C MET A 279 6.07 -3.93 19.07
N PHE A 280 5.49 -4.84 19.87
CA PHE A 280 5.03 -6.12 19.35
C PHE A 280 3.85 -5.99 18.38
N GLY A 281 2.93 -5.06 18.64
CA GLY A 281 1.79 -4.74 17.80
C GLY A 281 2.23 -4.26 16.42
N THR A 282 3.20 -3.35 16.34
CA THR A 282 3.80 -2.95 15.07
C THR A 282 4.47 -4.14 14.36
N LEU A 283 5.23 -4.96 15.08
CA LEU A 283 5.89 -6.14 14.53
C LEU A 283 4.92 -7.23 14.05
N LEU A 284 3.72 -7.32 14.64
CA LEU A 284 2.66 -8.20 14.13
C LEU A 284 2.18 -7.74 12.75
N GLY A 285 2.01 -6.43 12.56
CA GLY A 285 1.69 -5.86 11.25
C GLY A 285 2.79 -6.15 10.22
N TRP A 286 4.05 -5.91 10.60
CA TRP A 286 5.24 -6.23 9.82
C TRP A 286 5.29 -7.71 9.41
N LEU A 287 5.13 -8.63 10.37
CA LEU A 287 5.14 -10.08 10.12
C LEU A 287 3.97 -10.48 9.22
N GLY A 288 2.79 -9.90 9.45
CA GLY A 288 1.61 -10.15 8.64
C GLY A 288 1.84 -9.81 7.17
N VAL A 289 2.44 -8.66 6.87
CA VAL A 289 2.73 -8.29 5.47
C VAL A 289 3.90 -9.10 4.91
N ALA A 290 4.94 -9.38 5.70
CA ALA A 290 6.06 -10.23 5.27
C ALA A 290 5.59 -11.62 4.82
N LEU A 291 4.62 -12.21 5.51
CA LEU A 291 4.07 -13.53 5.17
C LEU A 291 3.06 -13.48 4.02
N THR A 292 2.27 -12.40 3.92
CA THR A 292 1.11 -12.34 3.02
C THR A 292 1.36 -11.54 1.74
N GLY A 293 2.40 -10.70 1.71
CA GLY A 293 2.69 -9.73 0.65
C GLY A 293 1.73 -8.54 0.58
N SER A 294 0.78 -8.42 1.51
CA SER A 294 -0.33 -7.46 1.37
C SER A 294 -0.76 -6.82 2.69
N ASP A 295 -0.66 -5.49 2.76
CA ASP A 295 -1.16 -4.67 3.87
C ASP A 295 -2.65 -4.87 4.13
N THR A 296 -3.45 -4.97 3.06
CA THR A 296 -4.89 -5.26 3.18
C THR A 296 -5.11 -6.56 3.93
N ALA A 297 -4.34 -7.57 3.59
CA ALA A 297 -4.54 -8.91 4.09
C ALA A 297 -4.01 -9.05 5.53
N ALA A 298 -2.87 -8.43 5.84
CA ALA A 298 -2.36 -8.31 7.21
C ALA A 298 -3.31 -7.50 8.12
N ASN A 299 -3.87 -6.39 7.63
CA ASN A 299 -4.85 -5.60 8.37
C ASN A 299 -6.13 -6.40 8.66
N VAL A 300 -6.59 -7.22 7.71
CA VAL A 300 -7.73 -8.11 7.89
C VAL A 300 -7.46 -9.17 8.95
N LEU A 301 -6.27 -9.75 8.96
CA LEU A 301 -5.90 -10.81 9.90
C LEU A 301 -5.67 -10.29 11.33
N PHE A 302 -4.99 -9.15 11.48
CA PHE A 302 -4.51 -8.68 12.79
C PHE A 302 -5.21 -7.42 13.30
N GLY A 303 -5.96 -6.70 12.47
CA GLY A 303 -6.57 -5.42 12.86
C GLY A 303 -7.47 -5.53 14.09
N SER A 304 -8.39 -6.50 14.11
CA SER A 304 -9.34 -6.67 15.23
C SER A 304 -8.62 -7.07 16.54
N LEU A 305 -7.56 -7.88 16.43
CA LEU A 305 -6.67 -8.21 17.54
C LEU A 305 -5.98 -6.96 18.10
N GLN A 306 -5.50 -6.06 17.23
CA GLN A 306 -4.86 -4.80 17.64
C GLN A 306 -5.81 -3.91 18.41
N ARG A 307 -7.06 -3.79 17.92
CA ARG A 307 -8.11 -3.06 18.62
C ARG A 307 -8.36 -3.66 20.00
N THR A 308 -8.59 -4.97 20.08
CA THR A 308 -8.94 -5.63 21.35
C THR A 308 -7.83 -5.46 22.38
N THR A 309 -6.59 -5.70 21.99
CA THR A 309 -5.45 -5.58 22.90
C THR A 309 -5.24 -4.13 23.37
N ALA A 310 -5.42 -3.16 22.47
CA ALA A 310 -5.32 -1.75 22.82
C ALA A 310 -6.38 -1.34 23.86
N GLU A 311 -7.62 -1.80 23.69
CA GLU A 311 -8.71 -1.57 24.65
C GLU A 311 -8.38 -2.18 26.04
N GLN A 312 -7.77 -3.37 26.10
CA GLN A 312 -7.34 -3.98 27.38
C GLN A 312 -6.21 -3.21 28.07
N LEU A 313 -5.30 -2.64 27.29
CA LEU A 313 -4.14 -1.91 27.81
C LEU A 313 -4.42 -0.42 28.05
N GLY A 314 -5.63 0.06 27.77
CA GLY A 314 -5.97 1.49 27.83
C GLY A 314 -5.21 2.33 26.79
N LEU A 315 -4.73 1.71 25.71
CA LEU A 315 -4.08 2.38 24.60
C LEU A 315 -5.12 2.85 23.57
N PRO A 316 -4.87 3.94 22.81
CA PRO A 316 -5.78 4.36 21.76
C PRO A 316 -5.90 3.27 20.66
N PRO A 317 -7.10 2.71 20.40
CA PRO A 317 -7.24 1.61 19.43
C PRO A 317 -6.89 2.03 17.99
N VAL A 318 -7.19 3.28 17.64
CA VAL A 318 -6.83 3.88 16.35
C VAL A 318 -5.31 3.94 16.17
N LEU A 319 -4.55 4.24 17.23
CA LEU A 319 -3.07 4.27 17.19
C LEU A 319 -2.53 2.87 16.89
N MET A 320 -2.98 1.85 17.63
CA MET A 320 -2.48 0.49 17.48
C MET A 320 -2.89 -0.15 16.15
N ALA A 321 -4.13 0.05 15.71
CA ALA A 321 -4.57 -0.38 14.39
C ALA A 321 -3.81 0.33 13.26
N ALA A 322 -3.52 1.63 13.41
CA ALA A 322 -2.68 2.36 12.45
C ALA A 322 -1.24 1.85 12.46
N ALA A 323 -0.66 1.61 13.64
CA ALA A 323 0.71 1.07 13.79
C ALA A 323 0.85 -0.30 13.11
N ASN A 324 -0.18 -1.16 13.21
CA ASN A 324 -0.23 -2.42 12.46
C ASN A 324 -0.10 -2.20 10.95
N SER A 325 -0.86 -1.25 10.40
CA SER A 325 -0.80 -0.96 8.97
C SER A 325 0.52 -0.31 8.58
N SER A 326 1.06 0.61 9.40
CA SER A 326 2.32 1.32 9.14
C SER A 326 3.53 0.38 9.23
N GLY A 327 3.57 -0.51 10.23
CA GLY A 327 4.58 -1.54 10.37
C GLY A 327 4.49 -2.58 9.25
N GLY A 328 3.27 -2.88 8.79
CA GLY A 328 3.02 -3.73 7.62
C GLY A 328 3.77 -3.25 6.36
N VAL A 329 3.76 -1.95 6.08
CA VAL A 329 4.48 -1.38 4.93
C VAL A 329 5.98 -1.73 4.99
N MET A 330 6.57 -1.75 6.18
CA MET A 330 7.98 -2.10 6.36
C MET A 330 8.22 -3.59 6.10
N GLY A 331 7.25 -4.45 6.41
CA GLY A 331 7.30 -5.89 6.14
C GLY A 331 7.29 -6.24 4.66
N LYS A 332 6.76 -5.35 3.81
CA LYS A 332 6.71 -5.50 2.35
C LYS A 332 8.08 -5.56 1.67
N MET A 333 9.14 -5.13 2.35
CA MET A 333 10.49 -5.28 1.78
C MET A 333 10.98 -6.73 1.81
N ILE A 334 10.50 -7.54 2.76
CA ILE A 334 10.95 -8.92 2.96
C ILE A 334 9.93 -9.95 2.50
N ASP A 335 8.81 -9.53 1.94
CA ASP A 335 7.82 -10.46 1.44
C ASP A 335 8.34 -11.17 0.18
N ALA A 336 8.09 -12.48 0.11
CA ALA A 336 8.63 -13.30 -0.96
C ALA A 336 8.12 -12.87 -2.35
N GLN A 337 6.91 -12.32 -2.44
CA GLN A 337 6.32 -11.92 -3.72
C GLN A 337 7.06 -10.70 -4.29
N SER A 338 7.29 -9.67 -3.47
CA SER A 338 8.05 -8.49 -3.86
C SER A 338 9.49 -8.83 -4.24
N ILE A 339 10.13 -9.76 -3.51
CA ILE A 339 11.51 -10.19 -3.81
C ILE A 339 11.58 -10.92 -5.16
N VAL A 340 10.64 -11.83 -5.43
CA VAL A 340 10.60 -12.57 -6.71
C VAL A 340 10.29 -11.64 -7.89
N VAL A 341 9.39 -10.66 -7.70
CA VAL A 341 9.10 -9.64 -8.71
C VAL A 341 10.35 -8.78 -8.97
N ALA A 342 11.06 -8.39 -7.92
CA ALA A 342 12.31 -7.63 -8.05
C ALA A 342 13.38 -8.44 -8.81
N SER A 343 13.63 -9.70 -8.44
CA SER A 343 14.63 -10.56 -9.11
C SER A 343 14.30 -10.78 -10.58
N THR A 344 13.01 -10.97 -10.90
CA THR A 344 12.53 -11.12 -12.28
C THR A 344 12.70 -9.83 -13.08
N ALA A 345 12.33 -8.68 -12.50
CA ALA A 345 12.41 -7.38 -13.17
C ALA A 345 13.86 -6.96 -13.47
N THR A 346 14.80 -7.29 -12.58
CA THR A 346 16.23 -7.02 -12.78
C THR A 346 16.97 -8.14 -13.50
N LYS A 347 16.26 -9.21 -13.90
CA LYS A 347 16.83 -10.43 -14.52
C LYS A 347 17.91 -11.10 -13.65
N TRP A 348 17.83 -10.96 -12.34
CA TRP A 348 18.79 -11.50 -11.37
C TRP A 348 18.24 -12.75 -10.69
N TYR A 349 17.90 -13.76 -11.50
CA TYR A 349 17.24 -14.99 -11.06
C TYR A 349 18.11 -15.82 -10.11
N GLY A 350 17.49 -16.49 -9.13
CA GLY A 350 18.18 -17.41 -8.22
C GLY A 350 18.94 -16.71 -7.08
N HIS A 351 18.85 -15.38 -7.00
CA HIS A 351 19.51 -14.54 -5.99
C HIS A 351 18.51 -13.94 -4.98
N GLU A 352 17.28 -14.48 -4.91
CA GLU A 352 16.23 -14.01 -4.00
C GLU A 352 16.68 -14.04 -2.53
N GLY A 353 17.47 -15.06 -2.16
CA GLY A 353 18.03 -15.18 -0.81
C GLY A 353 19.03 -14.07 -0.46
N ASP A 354 19.80 -13.59 -1.44
CA ASP A 354 20.76 -12.50 -1.23
C ASP A 354 20.04 -11.16 -1.10
N ILE A 355 18.98 -10.95 -1.89
CA ILE A 355 18.08 -9.80 -1.75
C ILE A 355 17.46 -9.81 -0.35
N LEU A 356 16.86 -10.94 0.07
CA LEU A 356 16.23 -11.09 1.37
C LEU A 356 17.19 -10.76 2.51
N ARG A 357 18.39 -11.36 2.52
CA ARG A 357 19.41 -11.12 3.55
C ARG A 357 19.83 -9.65 3.64
N TYR A 358 19.91 -8.97 2.50
CA TYR A 358 20.26 -7.56 2.46
C TYR A 358 19.14 -6.67 3.01
N VAL A 359 17.90 -6.86 2.56
CA VAL A 359 16.77 -6.00 2.95
C VAL A 359 16.21 -6.33 4.33
N PHE A 360 16.47 -7.52 4.87
CA PHE A 360 15.96 -7.96 6.18
C PHE A 360 16.26 -6.97 7.31
N PHE A 361 17.52 -6.55 7.44
CA PHE A 361 17.93 -5.61 8.49
C PHE A 361 17.32 -4.21 8.31
N HIS A 362 17.14 -3.79 7.06
CA HIS A 362 16.49 -2.52 6.74
C HIS A 362 15.02 -2.56 7.14
N SER A 363 14.35 -3.67 6.86
CA SER A 363 12.95 -3.89 7.15
C SER A 363 12.65 -3.93 8.64
N ILE A 364 13.42 -4.67 9.43
CA ILE A 364 13.21 -4.74 10.88
C ILE A 364 13.55 -3.41 11.57
N ALA A 365 14.60 -2.71 11.14
CA ALA A 365 14.97 -1.41 11.70
C ALA A 365 13.86 -0.38 11.47
N LEU A 366 13.31 -0.33 10.25
CA LEU A 366 12.19 0.56 9.94
C LEU A 366 10.91 0.16 10.69
N ALA A 367 10.65 -1.13 10.88
CA ALA A 367 9.51 -1.59 11.67
C ALA A 367 9.61 -1.23 13.16
N VAL A 368 10.81 -1.27 13.75
CA VAL A 368 11.04 -0.88 15.15
C VAL A 368 10.91 0.64 15.36
N LEU A 369 11.15 1.44 14.32
CA LEU A 369 10.98 2.90 14.37
C LEU A 369 9.51 3.33 14.34
N VAL A 370 8.61 2.48 13.82
CA VAL A 370 7.16 2.73 13.74
C VAL A 370 6.53 2.51 15.11
#